data_AF-A0A3D3S4M9-F1
#
_entry.id   AF-A0A3D3S4M9-F1
#
_cell.length_a   1.000
_cell.length_b   1.000
_cell.length_c   1.000
_cell.angle_alpha   90.00
_cell.angle_beta   90.00
_cell.angle_gamma   90.00
#
_symmetry.space_group_name_H-M   'P 1'
#
loop_
_entity.id
_entity.type
_entity.pdbx_description
1 polymer ?
#
loop_
_entity_poly.entity_id
_entity_poly.type
_entity_poly.pdbx_seq_one_letter_code
_entity_poly.pdbx_strand_id
1 'polypeptide(L)' 'YLDLIVNDEARRTFAIRSALVTGLREWFVGEGFLEVETPLMQPMPGGAVARPFVTHHNALDM' A
#
# COMPACT_ATOMS: atom_id res chain seq x y z
N TYR A 1 6.48 18.52 1.00
CA TYR A 1 7.93 18.29 1.13
C TYR A 1 8.58 19.20 2.17
N LEU A 2 8.20 20.48 2.28
CA LEU A 2 8.75 21.40 3.29
C LEU A 2 8.57 20.91 4.74
N ASP A 3 7.41 20.34 5.08
CA ASP A 3 7.16 19.77 6.42
C ASP A 3 8.20 18.70 6.80
N LEU A 4 8.55 17.81 5.87
CA LEU A 4 9.62 16.82 6.07
C LEU A 4 11.01 17.43 6.24
N ILE A 5 11.23 18.69 5.87
CA ILE A 5 12.51 19.41 6.02
C ILE A 5 12.59 20.09 7.39
N VAL A 6 11.47 20.65 7.87
CA VAL A 6 11.46 21.48 9.08
C VAL A 6 10.96 20.75 10.33
N ASN A 7 10.26 19.62 10.17
CA ASN A 7 9.65 18.86 11.25
C ASN A 7 10.32 17.48 11.41
N ASP A 8 11.12 17.34 12.48
CA ASP A 8 11.78 16.08 12.83
C ASP A 8 10.79 14.97 13.23
N GLU A 9 9.67 15.32 13.82
CA GLU A 9 8.65 14.34 14.25
C GLU A 9 7.96 13.71 13.03
N ALA A 10 7.68 14.52 12.00
CA ALA A 10 7.16 14.01 10.73
C ALA A 10 8.15 13.00 10.11
N ARG A 11 9.45 13.33 10.05
CA ARG A 11 10.49 12.41 9.57
C ARG A 11 10.52 11.10 10.38
N ARG A 12 10.50 11.21 11.71
CA ARG A 12 10.53 10.04 12.60
C ARG A 12 9.33 9.13 12.38
N THR A 13 8.14 9.69 12.14
CA THR A 13 6.92 8.93 11.86
C THR A 13 7.07 8.06 10.61
N PHE A 14 7.62 8.60 9.53
CA PHE A 14 7.85 7.83 8.31
C PHE A 14 8.94 6.77 8.48
N ALA A 15 10.01 7.07 9.23
CA ALA A 15 11.05 6.09 9.54
C ALA A 15 10.48 4.88 10.30
N ILE A 16 9.65 5.13 11.32
CA ILE A 16 8.96 4.07 12.09
C ILE A 16 8.03 3.26 11.18
N ARG A 17 7.23 3.93 10.34
CA ARG A 17 6.34 3.25 9.39
C ARG A 17 7.10 2.32 8.46
N SER A 18 8.24 2.76 7.93
CA SER A 18 9.09 1.94 7.06
C SER A 18 9.61 0.70 7.81
N ALA A 19 10.16 0.89 9.02
CA ALA A 19 10.67 -0.21 9.83
C ALA A 19 9.59 -1.24 10.19
N LEU A 20 8.36 -0.78 10.49
CA LEU A 20 7.23 -1.66 10.79
C LEU A 20 6.89 -2.56 9.60
N VAL A 21 6.76 -1.99 8.39
CA VAL A 21 6.43 -2.77 7.20
C VAL A 21 7.55 -3.75 6.86
N THR A 22 8.81 -3.36 6.99
CA THR A 22 9.96 -4.26 6.81
C THR A 22 9.92 -5.43 7.79
N GLY A 23 9.73 -5.16 9.09
CA GLY A 23 9.68 -6.23 10.10
C GLY A 23 8.51 -7.20 9.90
N LEU A 24 7.36 -6.71 9.44
CA LEU A 24 6.22 -7.58 9.13
C LEU A 24 6.54 -8.52 7.95
N ARG A 25 7.16 -7.99 6.89
CA ARG A 25 7.58 -8.81 5.73
C ARG A 25 8.58 -9.87 6.13
N GLU A 26 9.64 -9.48 6.84
CA GLU A 26 10.69 -10.40 7.31
C GLU A 26 10.12 -11.54 8.14
N TRP A 27 9.17 -11.24 9.03
CA TRP A 27 8.49 -12.26 9.84
C TRP A 27 7.72 -13.27 8.98
N PHE A 28 6.84 -12.80 8.09
CA PHE A 28 6.03 -13.69 7.24
C PHE A 28 6.89 -14.52 6.27
N VAL A 29 7.95 -13.93 5.71
CA VAL A 29 8.90 -14.67 4.87
C VAL A 29 9.62 -15.75 5.68
N GLY A 30 9.99 -15.46 6.93
CA GLY A 30 10.57 -16.44 7.86
C GLY A 30 9.64 -17.62 8.16
N GLU A 31 8.32 -17.37 8.20
CA GLU A 31 7.27 -18.40 8.37
C GLU A 31 6.90 -19.13 7.05
N GLY A 32 7.60 -18.83 5.94
CA GLY A 32 7.41 -19.51 4.65
C GLY A 32 6.27 -18.96 3.79
N PHE A 33 5.74 -17.78 4.10
CA PHE A 33 4.78 -17.10 3.24
C PHE A 33 5.48 -16.51 2.00
N LEU A 34 4.76 -16.49 0.88
CA LEU A 34 5.20 -15.85 -0.37
C LEU A 34 4.50 -14.50 -0.52
N GLU A 35 5.27 -13.42 -0.62
CA GLU A 35 4.73 -12.09 -0.95
C GLU A 35 4.25 -12.07 -2.41
N VAL A 36 3.03 -11.57 -2.63
CA VAL A 36 2.40 -11.50 -3.97
C VAL A 36 1.76 -10.14 -4.18
N GLU A 37 1.73 -9.70 -5.44
CA GLU A 37 0.97 -8.52 -5.87
C GLU A 37 -0.30 -8.97 -6.58
N THR A 38 -1.42 -8.30 -6.31
CA THR A 38 -2.72 -8.57 -6.96
C THR A 38 -3.22 -7.32 -7.69
N PRO A 39 -4.09 -7.47 -8.72
CA PRO A 39 -4.56 -6.33 -9.51
C PRO A 39 -5.25 -5.26 -8.67
N LEU A 40 -4.77 -4.01 -8.77
CA LEU A 40 -5.38 -2.85 -8.11
C LEU A 40 -6.66 -2.37 -8.80
N MET A 41 -6.73 -2.45 -10.13
CA MET A 41 -7.93 -2.17 -10.91
C MET A 41 -8.70 -3.46 -11.10
N GLN A 42 -9.96 -3.46 -10.70
CA GLN A 42 -10.81 -4.64 -10.72
C GLN A 42 -12.09 -4.31 -11.52
N PRO A 43 -12.52 -5.19 -12.44
CA PRO A 43 -13.78 -4.99 -13.16
C PRO A 43 -14.98 -5.06 -12.20
N MET A 44 -14.87 -5.82 -11.11
CA MET A 44 -15.83 -5.86 -10.01
C MET A 44 -15.08 -5.74 -8.68
N PRO A 45 -15.18 -4.61 -7.97
CA PRO A 45 -14.51 -4.43 -6.69
C PRO A 45 -15.18 -5.27 -5.59
N GLY A 46 -14.36 -5.93 -4.76
CA GLY A 46 -14.82 -6.77 -3.65
C GLY A 46 -13.79 -6.85 -2.50
N GLY A 47 -14.11 -7.63 -1.46
CA GLY A 47 -13.20 -7.86 -0.32
C GLY A 47 -13.37 -6.89 0.86
N ALA A 48 -14.18 -5.84 0.73
CA ALA A 48 -14.55 -4.95 1.83
C ALA A 48 -15.93 -4.32 1.59
N VAL A 49 -16.64 -3.94 2.67
CA VAL A 49 -17.87 -3.14 2.59
C VAL A 49 -17.49 -1.66 2.57
N ALA A 50 -17.07 -1.18 1.39
CA ALA A 50 -16.62 0.20 1.19
C ALA A 50 -17.02 0.71 -0.20
N ARG A 51 -17.08 2.05 -0.36
CA ARG A 51 -17.35 2.68 -1.66
C ARG A 51 -16.07 2.69 -2.52
N PRO A 52 -16.05 2.09 -3.72
CA PRO A 52 -14.87 2.08 -4.57
C PRO A 52 -14.71 3.40 -5.34
N PHE A 53 -13.47 3.65 -5.79
CA PHE A 53 -13.21 4.62 -6.85
C PHE A 53 -13.49 3.98 -8.21
N VAL A 54 -14.06 4.75 -9.14
CA VAL A 54 -14.37 4.30 -10.51
C VAL A 54 -13.50 5.10 -11.49
N THR A 55 -12.91 4.41 -12.46
CA THR A 55 -12.09 4.97 -13.54
C THR A 55 -12.33 4.17 -14.83
N HIS A 56 -11.75 4.60 -15.95
CA HIS A 56 -11.98 4.01 -17.27
C HIS A 56 -10.67 3.86 -18.07
N HIS A 57 -10.48 2.68 -18.66
CA HIS A 57 -9.38 2.30 -19.53
C HIS A 57 -9.78 2.47 -21.00
N ASN A 58 -9.44 3.64 -21.55
CA ASN A 58 -9.83 4.07 -22.90
C ASN A 58 -9.60 3.04 -24.03
N ALA A 59 -8.45 2.36 -24.05
CA ALA A 59 -8.12 1.43 -25.14
C ALA A 59 -8.85 0.09 -25.07
N LEU A 60 -9.42 -0.24 -23.90
CA LEU A 60 -10.20 -1.46 -23.67
C LEU A 60 -11.69 -1.14 -23.54
N ASP A 61 -12.06 0.13 -23.66
CA ASP A 61 -13.41 0.68 -23.46
C ASP A 61 -14.07 0.13 -22.17
N MET A 62 -13.29 0.08 -21.08
CA MET A 62 -13.73 -0.42 -19.77
C MET A 62 -13.17 0.43 -18.63
#